data_AF-A0A661CTP9-F1
#
_entry.id   AF-A0A661CTP9-F1
#
_cell.length_a   1.000
_cell.length_b   1.000
_cell.length_c   1.000
_cell.angle_alpha   90.00
_cell.angle_beta   90.00
_cell.angle_gamma   90.00
#
_symmetry.space_group_name_H-M   'P 1'
#
loop_
_entity.id
_entity.type
_entity.pdbx_description
1 polymer ?
#
loop_
_entity_poly.entity_id
_entity_poly.type
_entity_poly.pdbx_seq_one_letter_code
_entity_poly.pdbx_strand_id
1 'polypeptide(L)'
;MVVTLHSVGWSIRRIARELHISRKRVDRIVVSKSILRDTTPEDRIQHTRQRVSKLDPHKSYIGDLLEKYSDITGQRVYEHLKEKGFDGEISIVRDYLKRVREVGSKTPVRMVETAPGQRAAHDWSDYNIQFTSNKP
;
A
#
# COMPACT_ATOMS: atom_id res chain seq x y z
N MET A 1 -15.39 15.53 -18.36
CA MET A 1 -15.79 14.85 -19.61
C MET A 1 -17.29 14.58 -19.68
N VAL A 2 -17.90 13.72 -18.86
CA VAL A 2 -19.38 13.52 -18.91
C VAL A 2 -20.17 14.82 -18.68
N VAL A 3 -19.86 15.53 -17.59
CA VAL A 3 -20.57 16.76 -17.20
C VAL A 3 -20.35 17.89 -18.21
N THR A 4 -19.15 17.98 -18.79
CA THR A 4 -18.79 19.01 -19.78
C THR A 4 -19.51 18.77 -21.12
N LEU A 5 -19.63 17.51 -21.57
CA LEU A 5 -20.39 17.18 -22.77
C LEU A 5 -21.89 17.45 -22.57
N HIS A 6 -22.40 17.16 -21.37
CA HIS A 6 -23.79 17.46 -21.02
C HIS A 6 -24.07 18.97 -20.99
N SER A 7 -23.16 19.80 -20.45
CA SER A 7 -23.32 21.26 -20.45
C SER A 7 -23.26 21.87 -21.85
N VAL A 8 -22.57 21.23 -22.80
CA VAL A 8 -22.56 21.60 -24.23
C VAL A 8 -23.85 21.14 -24.95
N GLY A 9 -24.81 20.55 -24.22
CA GLY A 9 -26.13 20.18 -24.75
C GLY A 9 -26.20 18.77 -25.34
N TRP A 10 -25.20 17.93 -25.15
CA TRP A 10 -25.26 16.54 -25.63
C TRP A 10 -26.24 15.72 -24.78
N SER A 11 -27.10 14.94 -25.44
CA SER A 11 -28.02 14.04 -24.75
C SER A 11 -27.29 12.92 -24.01
N ILE A 12 -27.86 12.46 -22.90
CA ILE A 12 -27.33 11.34 -22.10
C ILE A 12 -27.06 10.10 -22.97
N ARG A 13 -27.95 9.81 -23.94
CA ARG A 13 -27.78 8.68 -24.87
C ARG A 13 -26.56 8.86 -25.79
N ARG A 14 -26.32 10.08 -26.27
CA ARG A 14 -25.16 10.38 -27.11
C ARG A 14 -23.86 10.22 -26.32
N ILE A 15 -23.82 10.76 -25.10
CA ILE A 15 -22.65 10.66 -24.20
C ILE A 15 -22.37 9.19 -23.84
N ALA A 16 -23.41 8.40 -23.55
CA ALA A 16 -23.28 6.98 -23.25
C ALA A 16 -22.64 6.19 -24.40
N ARG A 17 -23.07 6.47 -25.63
CA ARG A 17 -22.53 5.83 -26.83
C ARG A 17 -21.10 6.24 -27.12
N GLU A 18 -20.80 7.53 -27.00
CA GLU A 18 -19.47 8.09 -27.28
C GLU A 18 -18.40 7.61 -26.28
N LEU A 19 -18.77 7.52 -24.99
CA LEU A 19 -17.85 7.15 -23.92
C LEU A 19 -17.87 5.64 -23.60
N HIS A 20 -18.70 4.86 -24.30
CA HIS A 20 -18.92 3.43 -24.03
C HIS A 20 -19.29 3.14 -22.56
N ILE A 21 -20.11 4.01 -21.97
CA ILE A 21 -20.59 3.90 -20.59
C ILE A 21 -22.10 3.72 -20.59
N SER A 22 -22.65 2.92 -19.66
CA SER A 22 -24.08 2.73 -19.56
C SER A 22 -24.83 4.05 -19.31
N ARG A 23 -25.99 4.21 -19.97
CA ARG A 23 -26.86 5.39 -19.80
C ARG A 23 -27.12 5.71 -18.33
N LYS A 24 -27.41 4.69 -17.50
CA LYS A 24 -27.66 4.85 -16.06
C LYS A 24 -26.46 5.44 -15.30
N ARG A 25 -25.23 5.13 -15.73
CA ARG A 25 -24.01 5.69 -15.12
C ARG A 25 -23.79 7.13 -15.55
N VAL A 26 -24.03 7.47 -16.82
CA VAL A 26 -23.98 8.87 -17.30
C VAL A 26 -25.00 9.72 -16.55
N ASP A 27 -26.24 9.23 -16.45
CA ASP A 27 -27.34 9.88 -15.73
C ASP A 27 -27.00 10.14 -14.26
N ARG A 28 -26.51 9.11 -13.54
CA ARG A 28 -26.03 9.26 -12.17
C ARG A 28 -24.91 10.28 -12.04
N ILE A 29 -23.96 10.33 -12.98
CA ILE A 29 -22.86 11.30 -12.96
C ILE A 29 -23.37 12.72 -13.16
N VAL A 30 -24.31 12.94 -14.08
CA VAL A 30 -24.92 14.26 -14.31
C VAL A 30 -25.70 14.69 -13.06
N VAL A 31 -26.59 13.83 -12.55
CA VAL A 31 -27.42 14.09 -11.37
C VAL A 31 -26.58 14.32 -10.11
N SER A 32 -25.60 13.46 -9.83
CA SER A 32 -24.72 13.64 -8.67
C SER A 32 -23.95 14.97 -8.72
N LYS A 33 -23.55 15.43 -9.91
CA LYS A 33 -22.80 16.68 -10.08
C LYS A 33 -23.70 17.92 -10.10
N SER A 34 -24.94 17.81 -10.57
CA SER A 34 -25.93 18.89 -10.46
C SER A 34 -26.39 19.05 -9.01
N ILE A 35 -26.65 17.95 -8.29
CA ILE A 35 -26.92 17.95 -6.85
C ILE A 35 -25.76 18.56 -6.06
N LEU A 36 -24.51 18.25 -6.42
CA LEU A 36 -23.33 18.90 -5.79
C LEU A 36 -23.23 20.41 -6.05
N ARG A 37 -23.95 20.96 -7.05
CA ARG A 37 -24.01 22.38 -7.35
C ARG A 37 -25.24 23.07 -6.74
N ASP A 38 -26.36 22.35 -6.63
CA ASP A 38 -27.67 22.92 -6.32
C ASP A 38 -28.20 22.57 -4.91
N THR A 39 -27.54 21.72 -4.11
CA THR A 39 -28.13 21.25 -2.86
C THR A 39 -27.30 21.46 -1.59
N THR A 40 -28.02 21.92 -0.55
CA THR A 40 -27.73 21.78 0.88
C THR A 40 -27.34 20.33 1.24
N PRO A 41 -26.66 20.10 2.38
CA PRO A 41 -25.97 18.84 2.71
C PRO A 41 -26.82 17.55 2.68
N GLU A 42 -28.16 17.66 2.65
CA GLU A 42 -29.11 16.57 2.84
C GLU A 42 -29.28 15.65 1.62
N ASP A 43 -29.10 16.13 0.38
CA ASP A 43 -29.31 15.33 -0.85
C ASP A 43 -28.05 14.66 -1.41
N ARG A 44 -26.93 14.72 -0.68
CA ARG A 44 -25.70 14.04 -1.09
C ARG A 44 -25.96 12.54 -1.16
N ILE A 45 -25.82 11.96 -2.36
CA ILE A 45 -25.81 10.51 -2.59
C ILE A 45 -24.89 9.90 -1.54
N GLN A 46 -25.46 9.13 -0.62
CA GLN A 46 -24.70 8.53 0.46
C GLN A 46 -23.65 7.61 -0.16
N HIS A 47 -22.38 8.01 -0.05
CA HIS A 47 -21.28 7.12 -0.35
C HIS A 47 -21.49 5.86 0.48
N THR A 48 -21.36 4.70 -0.15
CA THR A 48 -21.46 3.40 0.52
C THR A 48 -20.61 3.45 1.78
N ARG A 49 -21.23 3.23 2.96
CA ARG A 49 -20.53 3.24 4.24
C ARG A 49 -19.27 2.38 4.09
N GLN A 50 -18.10 2.98 4.30
CA GLN A 50 -16.84 2.26 4.26
C GLN A 50 -16.95 1.14 5.30
N ARG A 51 -16.76 -0.11 4.86
CA ARG A 51 -16.79 -1.25 5.77
C ARG A 51 -15.66 -1.08 6.78
N VAL A 52 -15.98 -1.33 8.05
CA VAL A 52 -14.98 -1.39 9.12
C VAL A 52 -13.94 -2.45 8.73
N SER A 53 -12.67 -2.07 8.75
CA SER A 53 -11.57 -2.98 8.44
C SER A 53 -11.39 -3.96 9.60
N LYS A 54 -11.05 -5.22 9.30
CA LYS A 54 -10.61 -6.20 10.32
C LYS A 54 -9.41 -5.68 11.14
N LEU A 55 -8.64 -4.75 10.59
CA LEU A 55 -7.48 -4.15 11.27
C LEU A 55 -7.86 -3.04 12.25
N ASP A 56 -9.05 -2.44 12.14
CA ASP A 56 -9.44 -1.26 12.92
C ASP A 56 -9.32 -1.48 14.44
N PRO A 57 -9.75 -2.62 15.02
CA PRO A 57 -9.58 -2.88 16.45
C PRO A 57 -8.13 -2.97 16.91
N HIS A 58 -7.20 -3.26 16.00
CA HIS A 58 -5.78 -3.48 16.33
C HIS A 58 -4.89 -2.26 16.07
N LYS A 59 -5.42 -1.17 15.49
CA LYS A 59 -4.62 0.00 15.12
C LYS A 59 -3.88 0.65 16.29
N SER A 60 -4.52 0.73 17.46
CA SER A 60 -3.89 1.27 18.67
C SER A 60 -2.63 0.48 19.02
N TYR A 61 -2.74 -0.85 19.06
CA TYR A 61 -1.62 -1.73 19.36
C TYR A 61 -0.51 -1.66 18.31
N ILE A 62 -0.84 -1.51 17.02
CA ILE A 62 0.16 -1.31 15.97
C ILE A 62 0.92 0.01 16.21
N GLY A 63 0.23 1.05 16.70
CA GLY A 63 0.84 2.31 17.11
C GLY A 63 1.90 2.11 18.20
N ASP A 64 1.52 1.46 19.32
CA ASP A 64 2.45 1.15 20.41
C ASP A 64 3.66 0.32 19.93
N LEU A 65 3.44 -0.58 18.98
CA LEU A 65 4.47 -1.42 18.41
C LEU A 65 5.45 -0.62 17.55
N LEU A 66 4.94 0.33 16.78
CA LEU A 66 5.75 1.23 15.95
C LEU A 66 6.51 2.27 16.78
N GLU A 67 5.98 2.68 17.92
CA GLU A 67 6.67 3.56 18.86
C GLU A 67 7.87 2.84 19.51
N LYS A 68 7.69 1.56 19.88
CA LYS A 68 8.78 0.73 20.43
C LYS A 68 9.79 0.28 19.37
N TYR A 69 9.32 -0.02 18.16
CA TYR A 69 10.11 -0.58 17.07
C TYR A 69 9.74 0.11 15.75
N SER A 70 10.40 1.23 15.46
CA SER A 70 10.07 2.05 14.28
C SER A 70 10.31 1.33 12.94
N ASP A 71 11.28 0.40 12.91
CA ASP A 71 11.71 -0.36 11.73
C ASP A 71 11.12 -1.78 11.64
N ILE A 72 10.21 -2.16 12.55
CA ILE A 72 9.64 -3.51 12.60
C ILE A 72 9.09 -3.98 11.25
N THR A 73 9.32 -5.23 10.88
CA THR A 73 8.85 -5.74 9.58
C THR A 73 7.34 -5.95 9.59
N GLY A 74 6.67 -5.75 8.45
CA GLY A 74 5.23 -6.00 8.37
C GLY A 74 4.83 -7.45 8.66
N GLN A 75 5.76 -8.39 8.46
CA GLN A 75 5.58 -9.78 8.87
C GLN A 75 5.58 -9.91 10.41
N ARG A 76 6.51 -9.26 11.10
CA ARG A 76 6.56 -9.32 12.56
C ARG A 76 5.35 -8.65 13.21
N VAL A 77 4.88 -7.54 12.64
CA VAL A 77 3.60 -6.92 13.04
C VAL A 77 2.46 -7.92 12.89
N TYR A 78 2.39 -8.62 11.76
CA TYR A 78 1.34 -9.61 11.50
C TYR A 78 1.38 -10.80 12.47
N GLU A 79 2.56 -11.30 12.83
CA GLU A 79 2.72 -12.34 13.85
C GLU A 79 2.18 -11.90 15.21
N HIS A 80 2.55 -10.70 15.68
CA HIS A 80 2.01 -10.12 16.91
C HIS A 80 0.49 -9.91 16.87
N LEU A 81 -0.06 -9.57 15.71
CA LEU A 81 -1.50 -9.47 15.52
C LEU A 81 -2.17 -10.85 15.58
N LYS A 82 -1.56 -11.88 15.00
CA LYS A 82 -2.07 -13.27 15.06
C LYS A 82 -2.11 -13.80 16.49
N GLU A 83 -1.08 -13.53 17.28
CA GLU A 83 -1.06 -13.85 18.72
C GLU A 83 -2.22 -13.19 19.49
N LYS A 84 -2.71 -12.04 19.01
CA LYS A 84 -3.85 -11.30 19.57
C LYS A 84 -5.20 -11.61 18.92
N GLY A 85 -5.30 -12.70 18.16
CA GLY A 85 -6.56 -13.14 17.55
C GLY A 85 -6.95 -12.42 16.26
N PHE A 86 -6.00 -11.83 15.54
CA PHE A 86 -6.28 -11.18 14.25
C PHE A 86 -6.69 -12.20 13.16
N ASP A 87 -7.93 -12.07 12.67
CA ASP A 87 -8.50 -12.91 11.60
C ASP A 87 -8.34 -12.30 10.19
N GLY A 88 -7.45 -11.32 10.03
CA GLY A 88 -7.15 -10.74 8.72
C GLY A 88 -5.93 -11.37 8.05
N GLU A 89 -5.68 -10.92 6.83
CA GLU A 89 -4.50 -11.26 6.05
C GLU A 89 -3.38 -10.24 6.23
N ILE A 90 -2.14 -10.69 5.99
CA ILE A 90 -0.94 -9.87 6.04
C ILE A 90 -0.97 -8.67 5.08
N SER A 91 -1.69 -8.78 3.96
CA SER A 91 -1.83 -7.71 2.96
C SER A 91 -2.41 -6.43 3.57
N ILE A 92 -3.47 -6.56 4.38
CA ILE A 92 -4.14 -5.42 5.05
C ILE A 92 -3.18 -4.74 6.03
N VAL A 93 -2.34 -5.53 6.73
CA VAL A 93 -1.33 -5.01 7.66
C VAL A 93 -0.27 -4.22 6.90
N ARG A 94 0.27 -4.79 5.82
CA ARG A 94 1.30 -4.13 4.99
C ARG A 94 0.79 -2.84 4.36
N ASP A 95 -0.44 -2.83 3.85
CA ASP A 95 -1.08 -1.63 3.29
C ASP A 95 -1.33 -0.55 4.33
N TYR A 96 -1.65 -0.93 5.57
CA TYR A 96 -1.76 0.00 6.67
C TYR A 96 -0.39 0.59 7.05
N LEU A 97 0.62 -0.26 7.24
CA LEU A 97 1.97 0.19 7.58
C LEU A 97 2.56 1.10 6.51
N LYS A 98 2.32 0.82 5.22
CA LYS A 98 2.75 1.68 4.11
C LYS A 98 2.09 3.07 4.13
N ARG A 99 0.85 3.17 4.63
CA ARG A 99 0.15 4.46 4.76
C ARG A 99 0.58 5.25 5.98
N VAL A 100 0.88 4.58 7.09
CA VAL A 100 1.25 5.22 8.36
C VAL A 100 2.73 5.59 8.41
N ARG A 101 3.59 4.80 7.77
CA ARG A 101 5.00 5.15 7.62
C ARG A 101 5.12 6.28 6.62
N GLU A 102 5.64 7.41 7.09
CA GLU A 102 6.21 8.40 6.16
C GLU A 102 7.28 7.69 5.33
N VAL A 103 7.21 7.86 4.01
CA VAL A 103 8.20 7.28 3.10
C VAL A 103 9.50 8.05 3.32
N GLY A 104 10.30 7.60 4.29
CA GLY A 104 11.65 8.08 4.49
C GLY A 104 12.46 7.74 3.24
N SER A 105 13.15 8.73 2.67
CA SER A 105 14.16 8.47 1.65
C SER A 105 15.15 7.46 2.23
N LYS A 106 15.29 6.28 1.59
CA LYS A 106 16.33 5.33 1.97
C LYS A 106 17.66 6.09 2.00
N THR A 107 18.40 5.98 3.09
CA THR A 107 19.75 6.54 3.16
C THR A 107 20.52 6.01 1.95
N PRO A 108 21.01 6.88 1.05
CA PRO A 108 21.74 6.42 -0.12
C PRO A 108 22.95 5.64 0.37
N VAL A 109 23.13 4.43 -0.17
CA VAL A 109 24.33 3.63 0.10
C VAL A 109 25.52 4.42 -0.42
N ARG A 110 26.32 4.96 0.49
CA ARG A 110 27.54 5.67 0.12
C ARG A 110 28.57 4.63 -0.31
N MET A 111 28.75 4.48 -1.62
CA MET A 111 29.87 3.72 -2.15
C MET A 111 31.15 4.50 -1.87
N VAL A 112 32.04 3.92 -1.07
CA VAL A 112 33.34 4.51 -0.75
C VAL A 112 34.38 3.81 -1.62
N GLU A 113 34.95 4.54 -2.57
CA GLU A 113 36.15 4.08 -3.27
C GLU A 113 37.28 3.95 -2.26
N THR A 114 37.87 2.77 -2.17
CA THR A 114 38.94 2.46 -1.22
C THR A 114 40.22 2.29 -2.04
N ALA A 115 41.30 2.97 -1.65
CA ALA A 115 42.58 2.82 -2.32
C ALA A 115 43.07 1.34 -2.26
N PRO A 116 43.89 0.89 -3.22
CA PRO A 116 44.47 -0.45 -3.18
C PRO A 116 45.12 -0.75 -1.82
N GLY A 117 44.79 -1.89 -1.22
CA GLY A 117 45.33 -2.32 0.08
C GLY A 117 44.61 -1.80 1.34
N GLN A 118 43.64 -0.88 1.21
CA GLN A 118 42.86 -0.37 2.36
C GLN A 118 41.64 -1.22 2.72
N ARG A 119 41.29 -2.20 1.89
CA ARG A 119 40.22 -3.17 2.12
C ARG A 119 40.70 -4.55 1.71
N ALA A 120 40.62 -5.50 2.63
CA ALA A 120 40.82 -6.92 2.35
C ALA A 120 39.44 -7.60 2.36
N ALA A 121 39.09 -8.27 1.27
CA ALA A 121 37.99 -9.22 1.26
C ALA A 121 38.57 -10.61 1.56
N HIS A 122 37.94 -11.32 2.49
CA HIS A 122 38.30 -12.69 2.81
C HIS A 122 37.06 -13.53 2.57
N ASP A 123 37.18 -14.52 1.69
CA ASP A 123 36.13 -15.49 1.40
C ASP A 123 36.62 -16.88 1.79
N TRP A 124 35.72 -17.69 2.32
CA TRP A 124 36.02 -19.03 2.81
C TRP A 124 35.24 -20.03 1.98
N SER A 125 35.87 -21.17 1.71
CA SER A 125 35.23 -22.28 1.02
C SER A 125 35.74 -23.57 1.60
N ASP A 126 34.82 -24.52 1.79
CA ASP A 126 35.17 -25.83 2.28
C ASP A 126 36.02 -26.56 1.24
N TYR A 127 37.18 -27.06 1.69
CA TYR A 127 38.05 -27.90 0.88
C TYR A 127 38.25 -29.23 1.59
N ASN A 128 37.76 -30.29 0.96
CA ASN A 128 38.02 -31.64 1.41
C ASN A 128 39.36 -32.10 0.85
N ILE A 129 40.33 -32.31 1.73
CA ILE A 129 41.66 -32.79 1.37
C ILE A 129 41.83 -34.18 1.96
N GLN A 130 42.18 -35.15 1.11
CA GLN A 130 42.49 -36.51 1.55
C GLN A 130 43.99 -36.61 1.84
N PHE A 131 44.35 -36.83 3.09
CA PHE A 131 45.74 -37.05 3.48
C PHE A 131 46.21 -38.44 3.00
N THR A 132 47.35 -38.49 2.31
CA THR A 132 47.95 -39.72 1.77
C THR A 132 49.17 -40.20 2.55
N SER A 133 49.63 -39.46 3.56
CA SER A 133 50.80 -39.84 4.35
C SER A 133 50.44 -40.76 5.50
N ASN A 134 50.54 -42.07 5.28
CA ASN A 134 50.73 -43.06 6.33
C ASN A 134 52.24 -43.14 6.65
N LYS A 135 52.72 -42.29 7.55
CA LYS A 135 53.98 -42.56 8.27
C LYS A 135 53.68 -42.53 9.77
N PRO A 136 54.02 -43.61 10.50
CA PRO A 136 53.88 -43.66 11.96
C PRO A 136 54.85 -42.68 12.65
#